data_AF-A0A2R6LXG3-F1
#
_entry.id   AF-A0A2R6LXG3-F1
#
_cell.length_a   1.000
_cell.length_b   1.000
_cell.length_c   1.000
_cell.angle_alpha   90.00
_cell.angle_beta   90.00
_cell.angle_gamma   90.00
#
_symmetry.space_group_name_H-M   'P 1'
#
loop_
_entity.id
_entity.type
_entity.pdbx_description
1 polymer ?
#
loop_
_entity_poly.entity_id
_entity_poly.type
_entity_poly.pdbx_seq_one_letter_code
_entity_poly.pdbx_strand_id
1 'polypeptide(L)'
;MLVAVRRRLTAVRVQAHLRRTERALRAADTSHLDPECRRRRREALDALRAYRDRGRIPTNESTPGRAPQFVGAGGVPCAVAALVLADGESALVGRVAAADNAVHIEDLEGGPLAEWLDRTGLTQAEAARIQPAYPSEVQFVTDCGPVSCALARVLASTLALAAVTAVEYVGYRLVGDLFPANPFKRRVTLAYVTVVNLLLAPLVGVVIYALVP
;
A
#
# COMPACT_ATOMS: atom_id res chain seq x y z
N MET A 1 -7.71 -0.32 -9.28
CA MET A 1 -7.00 -1.62 -9.41
C MET A 1 -5.77 -1.72 -8.49
N LEU A 2 -4.84 -0.77 -8.53
CA LEU A 2 -3.60 -0.79 -7.70
C LEU A 2 -3.84 -0.84 -6.18
N VAL A 3 -4.82 -0.10 -5.66
CA VAL A 3 -5.17 -0.12 -4.22
C VAL A 3 -5.61 -1.52 -3.76
N ALA A 4 -6.46 -2.19 -4.54
CA ALA A 4 -6.94 -3.52 -4.21
C ALA A 4 -5.80 -4.57 -4.19
N VAL A 5 -4.85 -4.45 -5.13
CA VAL A 5 -3.64 -5.29 -5.16
C VAL A 5 -2.76 -5.02 -3.93
N ARG A 6 -2.51 -3.74 -3.59
CA ARG A 6 -1.75 -3.36 -2.40
C ARG A 6 -2.39 -3.88 -1.11
N ARG A 7 -3.71 -3.73 -0.97
CA ARG A 7 -4.49 -4.27 0.17
C ARG A 7 -4.33 -5.79 0.28
N ARG A 8 -4.45 -6.53 -0.83
CA ARG A 8 -4.22 -7.99 -0.86
C ARG A 8 -2.80 -8.36 -0.44
N LEU A 9 -1.78 -7.69 -0.98
CA LEU A 9 -0.38 -7.95 -0.61
C LEU A 9 -0.11 -7.66 0.87
N THR A 10 -0.68 -6.58 1.41
CA THR A 10 -0.60 -6.28 2.85
C THR A 10 -1.26 -7.37 3.68
N ALA A 11 -2.46 -7.82 3.30
CA ALA A 11 -3.16 -8.91 3.99
C ALA A 11 -2.33 -10.19 4.03
N VAL A 12 -1.76 -10.61 2.89
CA VAL A 12 -0.87 -11.79 2.81
C VAL A 12 0.36 -11.63 3.73
N ARG A 13 1.00 -10.46 3.72
CA ARG A 13 2.17 -10.18 4.59
C ARG A 13 1.80 -10.25 6.07
N VAL A 14 0.67 -9.64 6.45
CA VAL A 14 0.20 -9.65 7.85
C VAL A 14 -0.19 -11.07 8.26
N GLN A 15 -0.89 -11.83 7.41
CA GLN A 15 -1.24 -13.23 7.72
C GLN A 15 0.01 -14.10 7.91
N ALA A 16 1.02 -13.95 7.05
CA ALA A 16 2.29 -14.68 7.17
C ALA A 16 3.09 -14.27 8.42
N HIS A 17 3.05 -12.99 8.79
CA HIS A 17 3.60 -12.49 10.05
C HIS A 17 2.90 -13.13 11.25
N LEU A 18 1.58 -13.00 11.35
CA LEU A 18 0.80 -13.52 12.47
C LEU A 18 0.90 -15.05 12.59
N ARG A 19 0.99 -15.79 11.48
CA ARG A 19 1.26 -17.23 11.51
C ARG A 19 2.59 -17.58 12.16
N ARG A 20 3.65 -16.81 11.88
CA ARG A 20 4.97 -17.03 12.51
C ARG A 20 4.96 -16.62 13.98
N THR A 21 4.33 -15.49 14.31
CA THR A 21 4.15 -15.03 15.68
C THR A 21 3.36 -16.05 16.51
N GLU A 22 2.17 -16.49 16.06
CA GLU A 22 1.36 -17.49 16.75
C GLU A 22 2.15 -18.77 17.06
N ARG A 23 2.88 -19.30 16.06
CA ARG A 23 3.71 -20.50 16.24
C ARG A 23 4.78 -20.32 17.31
N ALA A 24 5.47 -19.17 17.30
CA ALA A 24 6.50 -18.87 18.28
C ALA A 24 5.90 -18.75 19.69
N LEU A 25 4.77 -18.06 19.83
CA LEU A 25 4.11 -17.85 21.12
C LEU A 25 3.50 -19.14 21.71
N ARG A 26 3.03 -20.06 20.84
CA ARG A 26 2.57 -21.40 21.26
C ARG A 26 3.70 -22.33 21.67
N ALA A 27 4.92 -22.10 21.17
CA ALA A 27 6.10 -22.88 21.52
C ALA A 27 6.89 -22.29 22.71
N ALA A 28 6.54 -21.09 23.17
CA ALA A 28 7.20 -20.44 24.29
C ALA A 28 6.99 -21.22 25.60
N ASP A 29 8.00 -21.20 26.47
CA ASP A 29 7.85 -21.76 27.81
C ASP A 29 6.92 -20.88 28.66
N THR A 30 5.84 -21.48 29.14
CA THR A 30 4.83 -20.85 30.00
C THR A 30 4.74 -21.51 31.37
N SER A 31 5.78 -22.26 31.77
CA SER A 31 5.83 -22.97 33.06
C SER A 31 5.66 -22.04 34.26
N HIS A 32 6.16 -20.81 34.15
CA HIS A 32 6.10 -19.74 35.14
C HIS A 32 4.71 -19.10 35.30
N LEU A 33 3.81 -19.25 34.33
CA LEU A 33 2.46 -18.68 34.39
C LEU A 33 1.55 -19.53 35.28
N ASP A 34 0.63 -18.91 36.01
CA ASP A 34 -0.41 -19.64 36.72
C ASP A 34 -1.40 -20.35 35.74
N PRO A 35 -2.24 -21.28 36.22
CA PRO A 35 -3.17 -22.01 35.36
C PRO A 35 -4.21 -21.13 34.63
N GLU A 36 -4.64 -20.03 35.25
CA GLU A 36 -5.62 -19.08 34.70
C GLU A 36 -4.99 -18.30 33.54
N CYS A 37 -3.82 -17.71 33.75
CA CYS A 37 -3.04 -17.03 32.72
C CYS A 37 -2.73 -17.96 31.55
N ARG A 38 -2.37 -19.22 31.80
CA ARG A 38 -2.17 -20.22 30.74
C ARG A 38 -3.44 -20.51 29.95
N ARG A 39 -4.62 -20.50 30.59
CA ARG A 39 -5.90 -20.67 29.90
C ARG A 39 -6.20 -19.46 29.01
N ARG A 40 -6.14 -18.25 29.57
CA ARG A 40 -6.38 -16.98 28.84
C ARG A 40 -5.41 -16.80 27.68
N ARG A 41 -4.13 -17.13 27.86
CA ARG A 41 -3.12 -17.10 26.79
C ARG A 41 -3.52 -18.01 25.63
N ARG A 42 -4.01 -19.22 25.89
CA ARG A 42 -4.48 -20.14 24.84
C ARG A 42 -5.69 -19.58 24.10
N GLU A 43 -6.66 -19.06 24.84
CA GLU A 43 -7.86 -18.42 24.27
C GLU A 43 -7.48 -17.23 23.38
N ALA A 44 -6.54 -16.39 23.81
CA ALA A 44 -6.01 -15.28 23.02
C ALA A 44 -5.29 -15.74 21.75
N LEU A 45 -4.50 -16.82 21.81
CA LEU A 45 -3.84 -17.38 20.62
C LEU A 45 -4.82 -18.07 19.66
N ASP A 46 -5.92 -18.62 20.16
CA ASP A 46 -7.02 -19.14 19.34
C ASP A 46 -7.79 -18.01 18.66
N ALA A 47 -8.04 -16.91 19.37
CA ALA A 47 -8.59 -15.69 18.80
C ALA A 47 -7.66 -15.08 17.73
N LEU A 48 -6.33 -15.12 17.95
CA LEU A 48 -5.34 -14.66 16.97
C LEU A 48 -5.39 -15.49 15.68
N ARG A 49 -5.53 -16.81 15.83
CA ARG A 49 -5.72 -17.73 14.69
C ARG A 49 -6.99 -17.38 13.92
N ALA A 50 -8.12 -17.21 14.61
CA ALA A 50 -9.40 -16.86 13.98
C ALA A 50 -9.32 -15.49 13.27
N TYR A 51 -8.68 -14.49 13.88
CA TYR A 51 -8.43 -13.19 13.26
C TYR A 51 -7.61 -13.32 11.97
N ARG A 52 -6.48 -14.04 12.04
CA ARG A 52 -5.61 -14.29 10.89
C ARG A 52 -6.37 -14.96 9.74
N ASP A 53 -7.14 -15.99 10.04
CA ASP A 53 -7.85 -16.79 9.05
C ASP A 53 -8.97 -15.97 8.34
N ARG A 54 -9.58 -15.00 9.03
CA ARG A 54 -10.50 -14.02 8.41
C ARG A 54 -9.81 -13.04 7.47
N GLY A 55 -8.54 -12.70 7.71
CA GLY A 55 -7.74 -11.82 6.85
C GLY A 55 -8.23 -10.36 6.76
N ARG A 56 -9.15 -9.94 7.64
CA ARG A 56 -9.62 -8.55 7.72
C ARG A 56 -8.65 -7.73 8.57
N ILE A 57 -7.76 -7.01 7.90
CA ILE A 57 -6.75 -6.15 8.53
C ILE A 57 -7.12 -4.67 8.36
N PRO A 58 -6.76 -3.80 9.33
CA PRO A 58 -7.04 -2.37 9.23
C PRO A 58 -6.15 -1.68 8.19
N THR A 59 -6.56 -0.46 7.86
CA THR A 59 -5.86 0.46 6.98
C THR A 59 -5.34 1.64 7.81
N ASN A 60 -4.15 2.14 7.46
CA ASN A 60 -3.61 3.36 8.06
C ASN A 60 -4.08 4.57 7.23
N GLU A 61 -5.03 5.33 7.75
CA GLU A 61 -5.56 6.54 7.10
C GLU A 61 -5.04 7.84 7.74
N SER A 62 -4.32 7.73 8.85
CA SER A 62 -3.94 8.86 9.71
C SER A 62 -2.55 9.40 9.42
N THR A 63 -1.59 8.55 9.04
CA THR A 63 -0.18 8.95 8.94
C THR A 63 0.44 8.53 7.60
N PRO A 64 1.24 9.40 6.95
CA PRO A 64 2.10 8.98 5.84
C PRO A 64 3.02 7.83 6.23
N GLY A 65 3.22 6.85 5.33
CA GLY A 65 4.14 5.74 5.59
C GLY A 65 3.48 4.56 6.32
N ARG A 66 4.28 3.76 7.03
CA ARG A 66 3.78 2.60 7.79
C ARG A 66 3.64 2.97 9.25
N ALA A 67 2.44 2.82 9.80
CA ALA A 67 2.17 3.05 11.21
C ALA A 67 1.21 1.96 11.72
N PRO A 68 1.26 1.61 13.01
CA PRO A 68 0.19 0.86 13.63
C PRO A 68 -1.10 1.67 13.61
N GLN A 69 -2.21 0.97 13.64
CA GLN A 69 -3.53 1.54 13.76
C GLN A 69 -4.32 0.58 14.64
N PHE A 70 -4.77 1.03 15.81
CA PHE A 70 -5.46 0.17 16.77
C PHE A 70 -6.84 -0.24 16.24
N VAL A 71 -7.58 0.73 15.69
CA VAL A 71 -8.82 0.54 14.92
C VAL A 71 -8.73 1.33 13.61
N GLY A 72 -8.74 0.62 12.48
CA GLY A 72 -8.72 1.20 11.14
C GLY A 72 -10.10 1.58 10.61
N ALA A 73 -10.11 1.97 9.34
CA ALA A 73 -11.32 2.38 8.63
C ALA A 73 -12.45 1.34 8.71
N GLY A 74 -13.69 1.83 8.85
CA GLY A 74 -14.86 0.96 8.97
C GLY A 74 -14.87 0.11 10.25
N GLY A 75 -14.14 0.51 11.29
CA GLY A 75 -14.12 -0.17 12.58
C GLY A 75 -13.34 -1.49 12.58
N VAL A 76 -12.43 -1.69 11.63
CA VAL A 76 -11.64 -2.93 11.57
C VAL A 76 -10.55 -2.88 12.65
N PRO A 77 -10.56 -3.80 13.63
CA PRO A 77 -9.53 -3.81 14.68
C PRO A 77 -8.20 -4.35 14.15
N CYS A 78 -7.09 -3.93 14.75
CA CYS A 78 -5.81 -4.59 14.57
C CYS A 78 -5.78 -5.98 15.25
N ALA A 79 -4.70 -6.72 15.06
CA ALA A 79 -4.56 -8.05 15.66
C ALA A 79 -4.70 -8.02 17.20
N VAL A 80 -4.05 -7.07 17.88
CA VAL A 80 -4.11 -6.93 19.35
C VAL A 80 -5.51 -6.52 19.80
N ALA A 81 -6.10 -5.49 19.19
CA ALA A 81 -7.47 -5.06 19.47
C ALA A 81 -8.49 -6.20 19.25
N ALA A 82 -8.29 -7.06 18.25
CA ALA A 82 -9.14 -8.21 18.01
C ALA A 82 -9.07 -9.26 19.14
N LEU A 83 -7.93 -9.39 19.83
CA LEU A 83 -7.81 -10.26 21.01
C LEU A 83 -8.60 -9.68 22.18
N VAL A 84 -8.45 -8.38 22.43
CA VAL A 84 -9.19 -7.66 23.47
C VAL A 84 -10.71 -7.76 23.24
N LEU A 85 -11.16 -7.65 21.98
CA LEU A 85 -12.57 -7.86 21.62
C LEU A 85 -13.04 -9.29 21.86
N ALA A 86 -12.18 -10.28 21.58
CA ALA A 86 -12.51 -11.69 21.81
C ALA A 86 -12.61 -12.03 23.32
N ASP A 87 -11.88 -11.30 24.17
CA ASP A 87 -11.96 -11.37 25.64
C ASP A 87 -13.17 -10.58 26.21
N GLY A 88 -13.99 -9.95 25.35
CA GLY A 88 -15.20 -9.22 25.76
C GLY A 88 -14.96 -7.76 26.17
N GLU A 89 -13.73 -7.26 26.06
CA GLU A 89 -13.31 -5.93 26.57
C GLU A 89 -13.50 -4.83 25.49
N SER A 90 -14.69 -4.74 24.88
CA SER A 90 -14.97 -3.77 23.81
C SER A 90 -14.83 -2.31 24.23
N ALA A 91 -15.19 -1.99 25.48
CA ALA A 91 -15.01 -0.66 26.05
C ALA A 91 -13.52 -0.27 26.15
N LEU A 92 -12.64 -1.23 26.44
CA LEU A 92 -11.19 -1.00 26.46
C LEU A 92 -10.69 -0.63 25.08
N VAL A 93 -11.13 -1.33 24.03
CA VAL A 93 -10.73 -1.01 22.65
C VAL A 93 -11.14 0.39 22.25
N GLY A 94 -12.39 0.78 22.57
CA GLY A 94 -12.87 2.13 22.31
C GLY A 94 -12.05 3.20 23.03
N ARG A 95 -11.70 2.98 24.30
CA ARG A 95 -10.87 3.93 25.07
C ARG A 95 -9.47 4.07 24.51
N VAL A 96 -8.80 2.96 24.18
CA VAL A 96 -7.44 3.00 23.60
C VAL A 96 -7.46 3.72 22.26
N ALA A 97 -8.38 3.36 21.36
CA ALA A 97 -8.48 4.00 20.05
C ALA A 97 -8.81 5.50 20.14
N ALA A 98 -9.59 5.92 21.15
CA ALA A 98 -9.92 7.32 21.37
C ALA A 98 -8.77 8.13 21.98
N ALA A 99 -7.95 7.50 22.83
CA ALA A 99 -6.80 8.15 23.48
C ALA A 99 -5.59 8.25 22.53
N ASP A 100 -5.22 7.12 21.92
CA ASP A 100 -4.13 7.04 20.94
C ASP A 100 -4.36 5.87 19.98
N ASN A 101 -4.91 6.16 18.80
CA ASN A 101 -5.16 5.13 17.79
C ASN A 101 -3.88 4.65 17.08
N ALA A 102 -2.75 5.38 17.23
CA ALA A 102 -1.45 5.03 16.67
C ALA A 102 -0.52 4.42 17.72
N VAL A 103 -1.08 4.00 18.87
CA VAL A 103 -0.32 3.43 19.99
C VAL A 103 0.57 2.27 19.55
N HIS A 104 1.82 2.30 19.98
CA HIS A 104 2.77 1.20 19.85
C HIS A 104 2.75 0.39 21.14
N ILE A 105 2.52 -0.92 21.05
CA ILE A 105 2.43 -1.78 22.24
C ILE A 105 3.78 -1.85 22.96
N GLU A 106 4.88 -1.75 22.23
CA GLU A 106 6.23 -1.71 22.79
C GLU A 106 6.50 -0.50 23.68
N ASP A 107 5.75 0.60 23.49
CA ASP A 107 5.93 1.87 24.21
C ASP A 107 4.89 2.08 25.32
N LEU A 108 4.07 1.08 25.65
CA LEU A 108 3.11 1.18 26.75
C LEU A 108 3.85 1.39 28.08
N GLU A 109 3.55 2.50 28.76
CA GLU A 109 4.05 2.82 30.10
C GLU A 109 3.10 2.35 31.22
N GLY A 110 2.05 1.59 30.87
CA GLY A 110 1.06 1.05 31.81
C GLY A 110 -0.39 1.28 31.38
N GLY A 111 -1.29 1.25 32.36
CA GLY A 111 -2.72 1.51 32.16
C GLY A 111 -3.54 0.29 31.72
N PRO A 112 -4.83 0.50 31.38
CA PRO A 112 -5.78 -0.60 31.24
C PRO A 112 -5.42 -1.64 30.17
N LEU A 113 -4.69 -1.25 29.12
CA LEU A 113 -4.23 -2.18 28.09
C LEU A 113 -3.05 -3.04 28.58
N ALA A 114 -2.13 -2.46 29.35
CA ALA A 114 -1.02 -3.20 29.97
C ALA A 114 -1.55 -4.17 31.03
N GLU A 115 -2.47 -3.74 31.89
CA GLU A 115 -3.13 -4.59 32.88
C GLU A 115 -3.88 -5.78 32.24
N TRP A 116 -4.48 -5.54 31.06
CA TRP A 116 -5.12 -6.60 30.29
C TRP A 116 -4.10 -7.62 29.75
N LEU A 117 -2.91 -7.17 29.31
CA LEU A 117 -1.84 -8.07 28.85
C LEU A 117 -1.36 -8.99 29.98
N ASP A 118 -1.15 -8.43 31.16
CA ASP A 118 -0.71 -9.18 32.36
C ASP A 118 -1.71 -10.28 32.70
N ARG A 119 -3.01 -9.95 32.75
CA ARG A 119 -4.09 -10.92 32.97
C ARG A 119 -4.18 -12.00 31.90
N THR A 120 -3.82 -11.68 30.66
CA THR A 120 -3.89 -12.62 29.53
C THR A 120 -2.70 -13.59 29.51
N GLY A 121 -1.64 -13.31 30.28
CA GLY A 121 -0.39 -14.07 30.22
C GLY A 121 0.39 -13.83 28.93
N LEU A 122 0.21 -12.65 28.31
CA LEU A 122 1.01 -12.17 27.18
C LEU A 122 1.96 -11.08 27.69
N THR A 123 3.25 -11.23 27.42
CA THR A 123 4.18 -10.14 27.72
C THR A 123 3.98 -8.97 26.75
N GLN A 124 4.39 -7.77 27.14
CA GLN A 124 4.38 -6.59 26.27
C GLN A 124 5.15 -6.83 24.96
N ALA A 125 6.32 -7.48 25.03
CA ALA A 125 7.12 -7.83 23.86
C ALA A 125 6.40 -8.82 22.92
N GLU A 126 5.66 -9.78 23.46
CA GLU A 126 4.85 -10.70 22.65
C GLU A 126 3.68 -10.00 21.97
N ALA A 127 3.00 -9.09 22.69
CA ALA A 127 1.91 -8.31 22.14
C ALA A 127 2.39 -7.30 21.08
N ALA A 128 3.54 -6.67 21.28
CA ALA A 128 4.23 -5.89 20.24
C ALA A 128 4.56 -6.74 19.01
N ARG A 129 5.00 -8.00 19.20
CA ARG A 129 5.22 -8.93 18.08
C ARG A 129 3.94 -9.30 17.34
N ILE A 130 2.79 -9.27 18.01
CA ILE A 130 1.47 -9.47 17.39
C ILE A 130 1.08 -8.23 16.57
N GLN A 131 1.42 -7.03 17.02
CA GLN A 131 1.06 -5.77 16.38
C GLN A 131 1.78 -5.57 15.02
N PRO A 132 1.05 -5.49 13.89
CA PRO A 132 1.62 -5.12 12.60
C PRO A 132 1.54 -3.60 12.38
N ALA A 133 2.43 -3.07 11.53
CA ALA A 133 2.30 -1.74 10.95
C ALA A 133 1.69 -1.80 9.53
N TYR A 134 0.79 -0.88 9.24
CA TYR A 134 0.02 -0.84 7.99
C TYR A 134 0.46 0.32 7.10
N PRO A 135 0.59 0.09 5.78
CA PRO A 135 0.97 1.14 4.85
C PRO A 135 -0.15 2.18 4.71
N SER A 136 0.21 3.45 4.51
CA SER A 136 -0.73 4.56 4.39
C SER A 136 -1.66 4.38 3.19
N GLU A 137 -2.95 4.57 3.43
CA GLU A 137 -4.00 4.62 2.41
C GLU A 137 -4.32 6.03 1.94
N VAL A 138 -3.75 7.04 2.61
CA VAL A 138 -3.74 8.42 2.11
C VAL A 138 -3.15 8.41 0.71
N GLN A 139 -4.01 8.52 -0.29
CA GLN A 139 -3.60 8.77 -1.65
C GLN A 139 -3.15 10.22 -1.65
N PHE A 140 -1.84 10.45 -1.80
CA PHE A 140 -1.40 11.73 -2.29
C PHE A 140 -2.09 11.89 -3.65
N VAL A 141 -2.97 12.89 -3.76
CA VAL A 141 -3.26 13.49 -5.06
C VAL A 141 -1.90 14.01 -5.51
N THR A 142 -1.16 13.18 -6.22
CA THR A 142 0.01 13.64 -6.94
C THR A 142 -0.49 14.56 -8.04
N ASP A 143 0.29 15.57 -8.42
CA ASP A 143 0.04 16.46 -9.59
C ASP A 143 -0.13 15.71 -10.93
N CYS A 144 -0.12 14.37 -10.90
CA CYS A 144 -0.23 13.43 -12.02
C CYS A 144 -1.52 12.58 -11.93
N GLY A 145 -2.51 13.01 -11.13
CA GLY A 145 -3.81 12.36 -10.96
C GLY A 145 -3.79 11.00 -10.25
N PRO A 146 -4.71 10.06 -10.60
CA PRO A 146 -4.89 8.78 -9.92
C PRO A 146 -3.79 7.74 -10.23
N VAL A 147 -2.78 8.12 -11.02
CA VAL A 147 -1.66 7.25 -11.42
C VAL A 147 -0.34 7.78 -10.85
N SER A 148 0.67 6.92 -10.75
CA SER A 148 2.00 7.38 -10.34
C SER A 148 2.62 8.27 -11.43
N CYS A 149 3.39 9.30 -11.04
CA CYS A 149 4.06 10.17 -12.00
C CYS A 149 5.03 9.43 -12.95
N ALA A 150 5.59 8.29 -12.51
CA ALA A 150 6.37 7.42 -13.38
C ALA A 150 5.52 6.84 -14.52
N LEU A 151 4.31 6.37 -14.21
CA LEU A 151 3.38 5.82 -15.20
C LEU A 151 2.84 6.91 -16.12
N ALA A 152 2.48 8.09 -15.58
CA ALA A 152 2.06 9.24 -16.37
C ALA A 152 3.14 9.65 -17.38
N ARG A 153 4.41 9.71 -16.95
CA ARG A 153 5.54 10.02 -17.84
C ARG A 153 5.73 8.96 -18.93
N VAL A 154 5.63 7.67 -18.59
CA VAL A 154 5.73 6.59 -19.59
C VAL A 154 4.59 6.68 -20.61
N LEU A 155 3.35 6.92 -20.16
CA LEU A 155 2.19 7.06 -21.05
C LEU A 155 2.32 8.29 -21.96
N ALA A 156 2.68 9.46 -21.43
CA ALA A 156 2.88 10.67 -22.22
C ALA A 156 4.00 10.49 -23.26
N SER A 157 5.15 9.91 -22.85
CA SER A 157 6.28 9.66 -23.76
C SER A 157 5.95 8.65 -24.86
N THR A 158 5.21 7.58 -24.54
CA THR A 158 4.82 6.56 -25.53
C THR A 158 3.83 7.12 -26.54
N LEU A 159 2.84 7.89 -26.11
CA LEU A 159 1.90 8.58 -27.00
C LEU A 159 2.59 9.62 -27.89
N ALA A 160 3.51 10.41 -27.34
CA ALA A 160 4.30 11.36 -28.11
C ALA A 160 5.15 10.66 -29.18
N LEU A 161 5.83 9.56 -28.83
CA LEU A 161 6.62 8.77 -29.78
C LEU A 161 5.74 8.15 -30.88
N ALA A 162 4.57 7.64 -30.53
CA ALA A 162 3.62 7.10 -31.50
C ALA A 162 3.13 8.19 -32.48
N ALA A 163 2.80 9.39 -31.98
CA ALA A 163 2.41 10.52 -32.81
C ALA A 163 3.53 10.94 -33.77
N VAL A 164 4.76 11.08 -33.28
CA VAL A 164 5.93 11.41 -34.12
C VAL A 164 6.15 10.35 -35.20
N THR A 165 6.06 9.07 -34.84
CA THR A 165 6.23 7.96 -35.80
C THR A 165 5.15 8.00 -36.88
N ALA A 166 3.90 8.29 -36.51
CA ALA A 166 2.80 8.41 -37.47
C ALA A 166 2.98 9.60 -38.41
N VAL A 167 3.39 10.77 -37.90
CA VAL A 167 3.65 11.96 -38.73
C VAL A 167 4.82 11.73 -39.68
N GLU A 168 5.89 11.06 -39.22
CA GLU A 168 7.02 10.70 -40.07
C GLU A 168 6.62 9.73 -41.19
N TYR A 169 5.82 8.72 -40.87
CA TYR A 169 5.30 7.76 -41.86
C TYR A 169 4.44 8.45 -42.93
N VAL A 170 3.54 9.35 -42.52
CA VAL A 170 2.70 10.14 -43.45
C VAL A 170 3.56 11.09 -44.29
N GLY A 171 4.53 11.76 -43.67
CA GLY A 171 5.50 12.60 -44.37
C GLY A 171 6.28 11.83 -45.43
N TYR A 172 6.72 10.61 -45.10
CA TYR A 172 7.41 9.74 -46.05
C TYR A 172 6.57 9.39 -47.28
N ARG A 173 5.30 9.02 -47.06
CA ARG A 173 4.33 8.76 -48.13
C ARG A 173 4.14 9.99 -49.03
N LEU A 174 3.81 11.14 -48.43
CA LEU A 174 3.51 12.37 -49.17
C LEU A 174 4.71 12.87 -49.99
N VAL A 175 5.91 12.86 -49.40
CA VAL A 175 7.12 13.31 -50.09
C VAL A 175 7.54 12.33 -51.20
N GLY A 176 7.26 11.04 -51.02
CA GLY A 176 7.39 10.03 -52.06
C GLY A 176 6.50 10.32 -53.28
N ASP A 177 5.24 10.65 -53.03
CA ASP A 177 4.24 10.94 -54.08
C ASP A 177 4.48 12.29 -54.77
N LEU A 178 4.99 13.30 -54.05
CA LEU A 178 5.31 14.64 -54.57
C LEU A 178 6.56 14.66 -55.47
N PHE A 179 7.54 13.80 -55.19
CA PHE A 179 8.82 13.76 -55.93
C PHE A 179 9.16 12.33 -56.41
N PRO A 180 8.36 11.74 -57.31
CA PRO A 180 8.54 10.35 -57.74
C PRO A 180 9.85 10.16 -58.53
N ALA A 181 10.18 11.11 -59.40
CA ALA A 181 11.33 11.04 -60.31
C ALA A 181 12.57 11.86 -59.86
N ASN A 182 12.50 12.61 -58.76
CA ASN A 182 13.60 13.46 -58.31
C ASN A 182 14.14 13.02 -56.94
N PRO A 183 15.16 12.14 -56.90
CA PRO A 183 15.66 11.57 -55.64
C PRO A 183 16.34 12.61 -54.74
N PHE A 184 16.91 13.67 -55.32
CA PHE A 184 17.54 14.75 -54.56
C PHE A 184 16.50 15.58 -53.80
N LYS A 185 15.47 16.08 -54.50
CA LYS A 185 14.36 16.82 -53.87
C LYS A 185 13.66 15.97 -52.81
N ARG A 186 13.41 14.70 -53.10
CA ARG A 186 12.82 13.75 -52.15
C ARG A 186 13.63 13.64 -50.86
N ARG A 187 14.95 13.42 -50.95
CA ARG A 187 15.83 13.31 -49.77
C ARG A 187 15.89 14.61 -48.96
N VAL A 188 15.99 15.75 -49.63
CA VAL A 188 16.06 17.06 -48.97
C VAL A 188 14.74 17.38 -48.26
N THR A 189 13.60 17.14 -48.90
CA THR A 189 12.28 17.38 -48.29
C THR A 189 12.00 16.42 -47.14
N LEU A 190 12.39 15.14 -47.25
CA LEU A 190 12.28 14.20 -46.13
C LEU A 190 13.12 14.68 -44.94
N ALA A 191 14.39 15.03 -45.15
CA ALA A 191 15.25 15.52 -44.08
C ALA A 191 14.67 16.77 -43.40
N TYR A 192 14.08 17.69 -44.17
CA TYR A 192 13.38 18.86 -43.65
C TYR A 192 12.18 18.48 -42.77
N VAL A 193 11.31 17.57 -43.24
CA VAL A 193 10.14 17.10 -42.47
C VAL A 193 10.56 16.39 -41.18
N THR A 194 11.58 15.54 -41.23
CA THR A 194 12.12 14.86 -40.05
C THR A 194 12.64 15.86 -39.01
N VAL A 195 13.39 16.89 -39.44
CA VAL A 195 13.90 17.93 -38.53
C VAL A 195 12.76 18.71 -37.89
N VAL A 196 11.74 19.09 -38.67
CA VAL A 196 10.55 19.78 -38.13
C VAL A 196 9.80 18.90 -37.12
N ASN A 197 9.63 17.60 -37.41
CA ASN A 197 9.00 16.65 -36.49
C ASN A 197 9.77 16.50 -35.18
N LEU A 198 11.09 16.42 -35.22
CA LEU A 198 11.93 16.33 -34.02
C LEU A 198 11.84 17.59 -33.15
N LEU A 199 11.67 18.77 -33.76
CA LEU A 199 11.47 20.03 -33.04
C LEU A 199 10.08 20.16 -32.42
N LEU A 200 9.04 19.59 -33.06
CA LEU A 200 7.66 19.64 -32.58
C LEU A 200 7.30 18.54 -31.57
N ALA A 201 8.01 17.40 -31.60
CA ALA A 201 7.84 16.28 -30.68
C ALA A 201 7.77 16.67 -29.17
N PRO A 202 8.69 17.49 -28.62
CA PRO A 202 8.63 17.88 -27.21
C PRO A 202 7.39 18.74 -26.88
N LEU A 203 6.95 19.62 -27.79
CA LEU A 203 5.73 20.42 -27.61
C LEU A 203 4.49 19.54 -27.53
N VAL A 204 4.37 18.54 -28.41
CA VAL A 204 3.28 17.55 -28.39
C VAL A 204 3.31 16.74 -27.09
N GLY A 205 4.50 16.35 -26.62
CA GLY A 205 4.66 15.66 -25.34
C GLY A 205 4.18 16.47 -24.14
N VAL A 206 4.47 17.78 -24.12
CA VAL A 206 4.00 18.69 -23.06
C VAL A 206 2.48 18.86 -23.11
N VAL A 207 1.89 19.01 -24.30
CA VAL A 207 0.43 19.13 -24.45
C VAL A 207 -0.28 17.85 -24.02
N ILE A 208 0.21 16.67 -24.41
CA ILE A 208 -0.34 15.38 -23.97
C ILE A 208 -0.23 15.24 -22.46
N TYR A 209 0.91 15.62 -21.88
CA TYR A 209 1.11 15.58 -20.43
C TYR A 209 0.13 16.50 -19.70
N ALA A 210 -0.11 17.71 -20.21
CA ALA A 210 -1.06 18.67 -19.63
C ALA A 210 -2.54 18.23 -19.72
N LEU A 211 -2.86 17.28 -20.61
CA LEU A 211 -4.21 16.71 -20.76
C LEU A 211 -4.46 15.51 -19.82
N VAL A 212 -3.43 15.01 -19.14
CA VAL A 212 -3.56 13.99 -18.10
C VAL A 212 -3.63 14.71 -16.76
N PRO A 213 -4.81 14.77 -16.10
CA PRO A 213 -4.97 15.41 -14.79
C PRO A 213 -4.21 14.68 -13.70
#